data_AF-A0A2J6X300-F1
#
_entry.id   AF-A0A2J6X300-F1
#
_cell.length_a   1.000
_cell.length_b   1.000
_cell.length_c   1.000
_cell.angle_alpha   90.00
_cell.angle_beta   90.00
_cell.angle_gamma   90.00
#
_symmetry.space_group_name_H-M   'P 1'
#
loop_
_entity.id
_entity.type
_entity.pdbx_description
1 polymer ?
#
loop_
_entity_poly.entity_id
_entity_poly.type
_entity_poly.pdbx_seq_one_letter_code
_entity_poly.pdbx_strand_id
1 'polypeptide(L)' 'MTVKYTRWLRSYVGHQRILQVRASGFVRDETGRILLCRRADVMLWGGPGG' A
#
# COMPACT_ATOMS: atom_id res chain seq x y z
N MET A 1 -22.10 -2.76 -2.31
CA MET A 1 -21.03 -3.73 -2.65
C MET A 1 -19.73 -2.97 -2.86
N THR A 2 -18.68 -3.25 -2.08
CA THR A 2 -17.37 -2.61 -2.29
C THR A 2 -16.59 -3.43 -3.32
N VAL A 3 -16.33 -2.86 -4.50
CA VAL A 3 -15.50 -3.51 -5.52
C VAL A 3 -14.06 -3.58 -5.02
N LYS A 4 -13.50 -4.78 -4.91
CA LYS A 4 -12.07 -4.97 -4.67
C LYS A 4 -11.31 -4.68 -5.97
N TYR A 5 -11.08 -3.41 -6.27
CA TYR A 5 -10.54 -2.93 -7.56
C TYR A 5 -9.32 -3.71 -8.04
N THR A 6 -8.30 -3.90 -7.19
CA THR A 6 -7.10 -4.67 -7.55
C THR A 6 -7.42 -6.12 -7.93
N ARG A 7 -8.38 -6.77 -7.24
CA ARG A 7 -8.79 -8.15 -7.56
C ARG A 7 -9.56 -8.20 -8.87
N TRP A 8 -10.45 -7.24 -9.12
CA TRP A 8 -11.17 -7.12 -10.38
C TRP A 8 -10.20 -6.88 -11.55
N LEU A 9 -9.25 -5.94 -11.42
CA LEU A 9 -8.26 -5.69 -12.47
C LEU A 9 -7.40 -6.93 -12.77
N ARG A 10 -7.03 -7.69 -11.73
CA ARG A 10 -6.27 -8.95 -11.88
C ARG A 10 -7.00 -10.02 -12.67
N SER A 11 -8.34 -10.01 -12.77
CA SER A 11 -9.05 -10.97 -13.64
C SER A 11 -8.84 -10.72 -15.13
N TYR A 12 -8.38 -9.52 -15.51
CA TYR A 12 -8.12 -9.17 -16.92
C TYR A 12 -6.64 -9.30 -17.29
N VAL A 13 -5.74 -8.88 -16.40
CA VAL A 13 -4.29 -8.78 -16.73
C VAL A 13 -3.43 -9.88 -16.09
N GLY A 14 -4.03 -10.78 -15.30
CA GLY A 14 -3.32 -11.87 -14.62
C GLY A 14 -2.13 -11.37 -13.82
N HIS A 15 -0.94 -11.92 -14.09
CA HIS A 15 0.31 -11.57 -13.40
C HIS A 15 1.11 -10.44 -14.05
N GLN A 16 0.59 -9.79 -15.10
CA GLN A 16 1.29 -8.67 -15.72
C GLN A 16 1.47 -7.50 -14.74
N ARG A 17 2.47 -6.64 -15.00
CA ARG A 17 2.74 -5.46 -14.19
C ARG A 17 1.55 -4.49 -14.25
N ILE A 18 1.15 -3.96 -13.10
CA ILE A 18 0.09 -2.96 -12.98
C ILE A 18 0.71 -1.67 -12.47
N LEU A 19 0.46 -0.56 -13.16
CA LEU A 19 0.77 0.76 -12.66
C LEU A 19 -0.31 1.16 -11.64
N GLN A 20 0.04 1.22 -10.36
CA GLN A 20 -0.87 1.65 -9.30
C GLN A 20 -0.50 3.04 -8.81
N VAL A 21 -1.48 3.94 -8.81
CA VAL A 21 -1.36 5.23 -8.13
C VAL A 21 -1.61 4.99 -6.64
N ARG A 22 -0.72 5.53 -5.81
CA ARG A 22 -0.70 5.31 -4.36
C ARG A 22 -0.41 6.64 -3.68
N ALA A 23 -0.96 6.83 -2.49
CA ALA A 23 -0.60 7.95 -1.62
C ALA A 23 -0.05 7.42 -0.29
N SER A 24 0.91 8.14 0.28
CA SER A 24 1.47 7.84 1.60
C SER A 24 1.48 9.10 2.45
N GLY A 25 1.07 8.97 3.71
CA GLY A 25 1.29 9.99 4.72
C GLY A 25 2.56 9.69 5.51
N PHE A 26 3.24 10.72 6.00
CA PHE A 26 4.33 10.56 6.96
C PHE A 26 4.04 11.43 8.16
N VAL A 27 3.89 10.77 9.32
CA VAL A 27 3.69 11.43 10.61
C VAL A 27 4.97 11.32 11.40
N ARG A 28 5.35 12.42 12.07
CA ARG A 28 6.52 12.48 12.94
C ARG A 28 6.12 12.64 14.39
N ASP A 29 6.86 12.02 15.30
CA ASP A 29 6.76 12.30 16.74
C ASP A 29 7.56 13.56 17.12
N GLU A 30 7.47 13.99 18.38
CA GLU A 30 8.17 15.16 18.92
C GLU A 30 9.70 15.05 18.86
N THR A 31 10.22 13.81 18.78
CA THR A 31 11.65 13.52 18.65
C THR A 31 12.09 13.36 17.18
N GLY A 32 11.19 13.59 16.23
CA GLY A 32 11.45 13.53 14.79
C GLY A 32 11.42 12.12 14.18
N ARG A 33 11.03 11.08 14.93
CA ARG A 33 10.91 9.71 14.38
C ARG A 33 9.68 9.61 13.48
N ILE A 34 9.74 8.76 12.46
CA ILE A 34 8.67 8.59 11.47
C ILE A 34 7.86 7.34 11.77
N LEU A 35 6.52 7.46 11.74
CA LEU A 35 5.62 6.32 11.79
C LEU A 35 5.73 5.47 10.52
N LEU A 36 6.04 4.19 10.69
CA LEU A 36 6.05 3.18 9.62
C LEU A 36 5.04 2.07 9.93
N CYS A 37 4.55 1.41 8.89
CA CYS A 37 3.71 0.22 8.98
C CYS A 37 4.49 -1.00 8.51
N ARG A 38 4.46 -2.08 9.29
CA ARG A 38 4.93 -3.40 8.83
C ARG A 38 3.83 -4.07 8.04
N ARG A 39 4.09 -4.36 6.77
CA ARG A 39 3.10 -5.00 5.90
C ARG A 39 2.93 -6.47 6.26
N ALA A 40 1.69 -6.93 6.32
CA ALA A 40 1.37 -8.32 6.67
C ALA A 40 1.69 -9.33 5.56
N ASP A 41 1.87 -8.90 4.31
CA ASP A 41 2.10 -9.79 3.17
C ASP A 41 3.58 -10.12 2.96
N VAL A 42 4.47 -9.15 3.12
CA VAL A 42 5.92 -9.29 2.89
C VAL A 42 6.78 -9.02 4.12
N MET A 43 6.16 -8.65 5.24
CA MET A 43 6.83 -8.38 6.53
C MET A 43 7.87 -7.25 6.51
N LEU A 44 7.88 -6.44 5.46
CA LEU A 44 8.73 -5.25 5.32
C LEU A 44 8.05 -4.01 5.92
N TRP A 45 8.87 -3.08 6.39
CA TRP A 45 8.44 -1.76 6.83
C TRP A 45 8.28 -0.80 5.65
N GLY A 46 7.23 0.02 5.67
CA GLY A 46 7.00 1.06 4.68
C GLY A 46 6.13 2.19 5.23
N GLY A 47 5.97 3.26 4.45
CA GLY A 47 5.09 4.37 4.84
C GLY A 47 3.62 3.95 4.92
N PRO A 48 2.83 4.53 5.85
CA PRO A 48 1.40 4.29 5.91
C PRO A 48 0.72 4.86 4.67
N GLY A 49 0.01 4.01 3.93
CA GLY A 49 -0.60 4.41 2.67
C GLY A 49 -1.51 3.36 2.02
N GLY A 50 -2.32 3.82 1.06
CA GLY A 50 -3.39 3.10 0.38
C GLY A 50 -3.31 3.24 -1.14
#